data_AF-A0A4Y8IH78-F1
#
_entry.id   AF-A0A4Y8IH78-F1
#
_cell.length_a   1.000
_cell.length_b   1.000
_cell.length_c   1.000
_cell.angle_alpha   90.00
_cell.angle_beta   90.00
_cell.angle_gamma   90.00
#
_symmetry.space_group_name_H-M   'P 1'
#
loop_
_entity.id
_entity.type
_entity.pdbx_description
1 polymer ?
#
loop_
_entity_poly.entity_id
_entity_poly.type
_entity_poly.pdbx_seq_one_letter_code
_entity_poly.pdbx_strand_id
1 'polypeptide(L)'
;MSQSITDLAGNITLVSDKAGLVKENAVTIENMSNVVKDIAEQSNLLGLNAAIESARAGEHGKGFSVVADEIRKMANTSKDKVSEIHDITNQIKSAIGDLNEHIQNVNMQSDSQSAAIEELSATMEEVNSSVKILAGLAKKNVEVNEK
;
A
#
# COMPACT_ATOMS: atom_id res chain seq x y z
N MET A 1 -15.81 15.81 18.00
CA MET A 1 -16.35 15.28 16.72
C MET A 1 -15.66 15.93 15.53
N SER A 2 -15.70 17.26 15.36
CA SER A 2 -14.94 17.95 14.30
C SER A 2 -13.43 17.65 14.32
N GLN A 3 -12.77 17.71 15.48
CA GLN A 3 -11.34 17.36 15.59
C GLN A 3 -11.04 15.92 15.11
N SER A 4 -11.91 14.96 15.44
CA SER A 4 -11.71 13.55 15.07
C SER A 4 -11.79 13.31 13.56
N ILE A 5 -12.62 14.09 12.85
CA ILE A 5 -12.69 14.06 11.38
C ILE A 5 -11.43 14.67 10.77
N THR A 6 -10.96 15.79 11.30
CA THR A 6 -9.70 16.41 10.86
C THR A 6 -8.51 15.45 11.06
N ASP A 7 -8.45 14.78 12.21
CA ASP A 7 -7.41 13.78 12.50
C ASP A 7 -7.51 12.58 11.56
N LEU A 8 -8.73 12.12 11.23
CA LEU A 8 -8.97 11.05 10.27
C LEU A 8 -8.48 11.42 8.86
N ALA A 9 -8.83 12.61 8.37
CA ALA A 9 -8.38 13.10 7.06
C ALA A 9 -6.84 13.20 6.98
N GLY A 10 -6.20 13.67 8.06
CA GLY A 10 -4.75 13.70 8.17
C GLY A 10 -4.12 12.30 8.09
N ASN A 11 -4.68 11.34 8.83
CA ASN A 11 -4.22 9.95 8.79
C ASN A 11 -4.42 9.30 7.42
N ILE A 12 -5.53 9.57 6.73
CA ILE A 12 -5.78 9.05 5.38
C ILE A 12 -4.74 9.59 4.39
N THR A 13 -4.42 10.88 4.49
CA THR A 13 -3.39 11.51 3.64
C THR A 13 -2.04 10.85 3.87
N LEU A 14 -1.65 10.64 5.14
CA LEU A 14 -0.41 9.95 5.50
C LEU A 14 -0.38 8.51 4.94
N VAL A 15 -1.47 7.75 5.05
CA VAL A 15 -1.55 6.39 4.53
C VAL A 15 -1.43 6.39 3.00
N SER A 16 -2.08 7.33 2.31
CA SER A 16 -1.98 7.49 0.86
C SER A 16 -0.53 7.78 0.42
N ASP A 17 0.16 8.68 1.11
CA ASP A 17 1.56 9.00 0.82
C ASP A 17 2.46 7.77 1.02
N LYS A 18 2.26 7.02 2.11
CA LYS A 18 3.02 5.79 2.38
C LYS A 18 2.72 4.71 1.36
N ALA A 19 1.47 4.57 0.92
CA ALA A 19 1.08 3.67 -0.15
C ALA A 19 1.78 4.00 -1.47
N GLY A 20 1.89 5.29 -1.80
CA GLY A 20 2.67 5.78 -2.94
C GLY A 20 4.14 5.37 -2.88
N LEU A 21 4.78 5.56 -1.72
CA LEU A 21 6.17 5.16 -1.51
C LEU A 21 6.37 3.64 -1.63
N VAL A 22 5.46 2.83 -1.09
CA VAL A 22 5.53 1.37 -1.22
C VAL A 22 5.40 0.94 -2.69
N LYS A 23 4.52 1.58 -3.45
CA LYS A 23 4.38 1.33 -4.89
C LYS A 23 5.67 1.66 -5.64
N GLU A 24 6.29 2.79 -5.35
CA GLU A 24 7.57 3.18 -5.95
C GLU A 24 8.67 2.16 -5.63
N ASN A 25 8.78 1.76 -4.36
CA ASN A 25 9.72 0.72 -3.96
C ASN A 25 9.48 -0.61 -4.69
N ALA A 26 8.23 -1.01 -4.89
CA ALA A 26 7.91 -2.22 -5.65
C ALA A 26 8.39 -2.14 -7.11
N VAL A 27 8.25 -0.97 -7.75
CA VAL A 27 8.79 -0.71 -9.10
C VAL A 27 10.32 -0.74 -9.10
N THR A 28 10.97 -0.17 -8.08
CA THR A 28 12.43 -0.24 -7.95
C THR A 28 12.93 -1.68 -7.80
N ILE A 29 12.26 -2.49 -6.97
CA ILE A 29 12.58 -3.92 -6.80
C ILE A 29 12.41 -4.68 -8.12
N GLU A 30 11.34 -4.41 -8.87
CA GLU A 30 11.10 -5.00 -10.18
C GLU A 30 12.23 -4.68 -11.17
N ASN A 31 12.66 -3.41 -11.24
CA ASN A 31 13.79 -2.99 -12.07
C ASN A 31 15.10 -3.66 -11.67
N MET A 32 15.39 -3.74 -10.37
CA MET A 32 16.57 -4.45 -9.86
C MET A 32 16.53 -5.94 -10.19
N SER A 33 15.35 -6.56 -10.08
CA SER A 33 15.14 -7.97 -10.42
C SER A 33 15.38 -8.23 -11.90
N ASN A 34 14.96 -7.32 -12.79
CA ASN A 34 15.24 -7.40 -14.22
C ASN A 34 16.75 -7.37 -14.52
N VAL A 35 17.52 -6.51 -13.82
CA VAL A 35 18.99 -6.52 -13.95
C VAL A 35 19.58 -7.86 -13.51
N VAL A 36 19.07 -8.45 -12.42
CA VAL A 36 19.51 -9.78 -11.97
C VAL A 36 19.17 -10.87 -13.00
N LYS A 37 18.01 -10.77 -13.66
CA LYS A 37 17.61 -11.68 -14.75
C LYS A 37 18.59 -11.60 -15.91
N ASP A 38 18.95 -10.39 -16.34
CA ASP A 38 19.90 -10.18 -17.43
C ASP A 38 21.28 -10.76 -17.09
N ILE A 39 21.74 -10.56 -15.85
CA ILE A 39 23.00 -11.15 -15.35
C ILE A 39 22.91 -12.69 -15.36
N ALA A 40 21.78 -13.26 -14.95
CA ALA A 40 21.56 -14.70 -14.97
C ALA A 40 21.51 -15.26 -16.40
N GLU A 41 20.90 -14.54 -17.35
CA GLU A 41 20.92 -14.91 -18.77
C GLU A 41 22.34 -14.91 -19.35
N GLN A 42 23.11 -13.87 -19.06
CA GLN A 42 24.51 -13.77 -19.47
C GLN A 42 25.37 -14.87 -18.82
N SER A 43 25.19 -15.11 -17.52
CA SER A 43 25.91 -16.16 -16.79
C SER A 43 25.60 -17.55 -17.33
N ASN A 44 24.35 -17.82 -17.69
CA ASN A 44 23.97 -19.09 -18.33
C ASN A 44 24.64 -19.26 -19.70
N LEU A 45 24.74 -18.18 -20.49
CA LEU A 45 25.41 -18.20 -21.79
C LEU A 45 26.93 -18.38 -21.65
N LEU A 46 27.55 -17.73 -20.67
CA LEU A 46 28.96 -17.93 -20.32
C LEU A 46 29.23 -19.37 -19.87
N GLY A 47 28.38 -19.93 -19.01
CA GLY A 47 28.44 -21.33 -18.59
C GLY A 47 28.28 -22.30 -19.76
N LEU A 48 27.39 -22.01 -20.70
CA LEU A 48 27.25 -22.80 -21.93
C LEU A 48 28.53 -22.79 -22.78
N ASN A 49 29.11 -21.61 -23.01
CA ASN A 49 30.36 -21.48 -23.76
C ASN A 49 31.51 -22.23 -23.07
N ALA A 50 31.59 -22.14 -21.74
CA ALA A 50 32.57 -22.88 -20.95
C ALA A 50 32.39 -24.39 -21.03
N ALA A 51 31.14 -24.89 -21.05
CA ALA A 51 30.84 -26.31 -21.23
C ALA A 51 31.26 -26.80 -22.63
N ILE A 52 31.02 -26.01 -23.68
CA ILE A 52 31.44 -26.33 -25.05
C ILE A 52 32.97 -26.42 -25.13
N GLU A 53 33.69 -25.44 -24.58
CA GLU A 53 35.16 -25.43 -24.62
C GLU A 53 35.76 -26.55 -23.75
N SER A 54 35.12 -26.88 -22.62
CA SER A 54 35.49 -28.02 -21.79
C SER A 54 35.35 -29.35 -22.54
N ALA A 55 34.26 -29.54 -23.29
CA ALA A 55 34.07 -30.70 -24.14
C ALA A 55 35.12 -30.77 -25.26
N ARG A 56 35.48 -29.62 -25.83
CA ARG A 56 36.52 -29.51 -26.86
C ARG A 56 37.91 -29.86 -26.36
N ALA A 57 38.23 -29.53 -25.11
CA ALA A 57 39.49 -29.88 -24.45
C ALA A 57 39.58 -31.37 -24.03
N GLY A 58 38.50 -32.15 -24.17
CA GLY A 58 38.48 -33.58 -23.87
C GLY A 58 38.81 -33.88 -22.40
N GLU A 59 39.77 -34.79 -22.17
CA GLU A 59 40.20 -35.19 -20.82
C GLU A 59 40.71 -34.00 -19.97
N HIS A 60 41.33 -33.00 -20.60
CA HIS A 60 41.85 -31.82 -19.91
C HIS A 60 40.74 -30.86 -19.45
N GLY A 61 39.55 -30.95 -20.04
CA GLY A 61 38.39 -30.10 -19.72
C GLY A 61 37.45 -30.65 -18.65
N LYS A 62 37.64 -31.89 -18.18
CA LYS A 62 36.71 -32.55 -17.25
C LYS A 62 36.42 -31.76 -15.97
N GLY A 63 37.46 -31.16 -15.37
CA GLY A 63 37.30 -30.32 -14.17
C GLY A 63 36.53 -29.02 -14.45
N PHE A 64 36.77 -28.40 -15.61
CA PHE A 64 36.07 -27.18 -16.02
C PHE A 64 34.61 -27.44 -16.41
N SER A 65 34.29 -28.64 -16.92
CA SER A 65 32.91 -29.03 -17.24
C SER A 65 32.00 -28.99 -16.00
N VAL A 66 32.49 -29.45 -14.85
CA VAL A 66 31.71 -29.45 -13.59
C VAL A 66 31.42 -28.01 -13.14
N VAL A 67 32.40 -27.12 -13.26
CA VAL A 67 32.23 -25.70 -12.92
C VAL A 67 31.23 -25.04 -13.88
N ALA A 68 31.31 -25.34 -15.18
CA ALA A 68 30.40 -24.82 -16.18
C ALA A 68 28.95 -25.23 -15.92
N ASP A 69 28.71 -26.49 -15.53
CA ASP A 69 27.39 -26.98 -15.17
C ASP A 69 26.84 -26.32 -13.90
N GLU A 70 27.67 -26.10 -12.88
CA GLU A 70 27.24 -25.40 -11.66
C GLU A 70 26.88 -23.94 -11.94
N ILE A 71 27.66 -23.24 -12.78
CA ILE A 71 27.34 -21.87 -13.22
C ILE A 71 25.97 -21.82 -13.90
N ARG A 72 25.68 -22.78 -14.81
CA ARG A 72 24.37 -22.85 -15.48
C ARG A 72 23.24 -23.13 -14.51
N LYS A 73 23.46 -24.02 -13.55
CA LYS A 73 22.47 -24.34 -12.51
C LYS A 73 22.17 -23.13 -11.62
N MET A 74 23.21 -22.41 -11.19
CA MET A 74 23.06 -21.16 -10.43
C MET A 74 22.31 -20.10 -11.25
N ALA A 75 22.65 -19.95 -12.53
CA ALA A 75 22.00 -19.01 -13.42
C ALA A 75 20.50 -19.31 -13.62
N ASN A 76 20.13 -20.58 -13.81
CA ASN A 76 18.72 -20.98 -13.92
C ASN A 76 17.98 -20.75 -12.59
N THR A 77 18.59 -21.10 -11.46
CA THR A 77 18.01 -20.86 -10.14
C THR A 77 17.76 -19.36 -9.90
N SER A 78 18.69 -18.50 -10.30
CA SER A 78 18.53 -17.04 -10.21
C SER A 78 17.35 -16.54 -11.05
N LYS A 79 17.13 -17.10 -12.25
CA LYS A 79 15.97 -16.73 -13.09
C LYS A 79 14.64 -17.11 -12.43
N ASP A 80 14.57 -18.30 -11.85
CA ASP A 80 13.37 -18.76 -11.15
C ASP A 80 13.05 -17.83 -9.97
N LYS A 81 14.07 -17.43 -9.20
CA LYS A 81 13.91 -16.47 -8.11
C LYS A 81 13.52 -15.06 -8.54
N VAL A 82 14.01 -14.60 -9.68
CA VAL A 82 13.54 -13.34 -10.27
C VAL A 82 12.05 -13.44 -10.65
N SER A 83 11.61 -14.58 -11.19
CA SER A 83 10.18 -14.79 -11.48
C SER A 83 9.32 -14.71 -10.21
N GLU A 84 9.75 -15.36 -9.12
CA GLU A 84 9.07 -15.27 -7.82
C GLU A 84 9.02 -13.81 -7.29
N ILE A 85 10.11 -13.04 -7.44
CA ILE A 85 10.14 -11.62 -7.08
C ILE A 85 9.12 -10.82 -7.88
N HIS A 86 9.04 -11.05 -9.20
CA HIS A 86 8.09 -10.36 -10.07
C HIS A 86 6.63 -10.64 -9.67
N ASP A 87 6.31 -11.89 -9.28
CA ASP A 87 4.97 -12.22 -8.81
C ASP A 87 4.63 -11.50 -7.50
N ILE A 88 5.59 -11.44 -6.56
CA ILE A 88 5.42 -10.71 -5.30
C ILE A 88 5.27 -9.20 -5.53
N THR A 89 6.08 -8.58 -6.39
CA THR A 89 5.95 -7.13 -6.67
C THR A 89 4.62 -6.81 -7.37
N ASN A 90 4.09 -7.70 -8.20
CA ASN A 90 2.76 -7.54 -8.78
C ASN A 90 1.65 -7.65 -7.74
N GLN A 91 1.74 -8.60 -6.80
CA GLN A 91 0.80 -8.69 -5.69
C GLN A 91 0.83 -7.42 -4.82
N ILE A 92 2.02 -6.88 -4.53
CA ILE A 92 2.16 -5.61 -3.80
C ILE A 92 1.49 -4.47 -4.58
N LYS A 93 1.74 -4.34 -5.89
CA LYS A 93 1.11 -3.31 -6.73
C LYS A 93 -0.42 -3.41 -6.73
N SER A 94 -0.96 -4.64 -6.78
CA SER A 94 -2.41 -4.89 -6.70
C SER A 94 -2.98 -4.47 -5.35
N ALA A 95 -2.35 -4.91 -4.25
CA ALA A 95 -2.80 -4.59 -2.89
C ALA A 95 -2.77 -3.07 -2.62
N ILE A 96 -1.80 -2.34 -3.19
CA ILE A 96 -1.79 -0.87 -3.13
C ILE A 96 -2.91 -0.26 -3.98
N GLY A 97 -3.29 -0.88 -5.10
CA GLY A 97 -4.47 -0.50 -5.88
C GLY A 97 -5.74 -0.56 -5.03
N ASP A 98 -5.99 -1.71 -4.41
CA ASP A 98 -7.15 -1.93 -3.54
C ASP A 98 -7.14 -0.98 -2.32
N LEU A 99 -5.96 -0.77 -1.72
CA LEU A 99 -5.78 0.18 -0.62
C LEU A 99 -6.18 1.61 -1.03
N ASN A 100 -5.83 2.06 -2.23
CA ASN A 100 -6.20 3.40 -2.72
C ASN A 100 -7.70 3.52 -2.95
N GLU A 101 -8.37 2.47 -3.43
CA GLU A 101 -9.83 2.45 -3.54
C GLU A 101 -10.49 2.56 -2.16
N HIS A 102 -10.00 1.81 -1.17
CA HIS A 102 -10.47 1.93 0.21
C HIS A 102 -10.24 3.32 0.79
N ILE A 103 -9.09 3.95 0.53
CA ILE A 103 -8.81 5.33 0.93
C ILE A 103 -9.84 6.30 0.36
N GLN A 104 -10.19 6.17 -0.93
CA GLN A 104 -11.22 7.01 -1.56
C GLN A 104 -12.60 6.82 -0.91
N ASN A 105 -12.96 5.56 -0.61
CA ASN A 105 -14.22 5.25 0.07
C ASN A 105 -14.27 5.85 1.48
N VAL A 106 -13.19 5.76 2.25
CA VAL A 106 -13.12 6.37 3.59
C VAL A 106 -13.19 7.89 3.50
N ASN A 107 -12.55 8.53 2.51
CA ASN A 107 -12.67 9.98 2.31
C ASN A 107 -14.11 10.41 2.04
N MET A 108 -14.83 9.75 1.12
CA MET A 108 -16.25 10.05 0.86
C MET A 108 -17.11 9.85 2.12
N GLN A 109 -16.86 8.80 2.89
CA GLN A 109 -17.58 8.55 4.14
C GLN A 109 -17.28 9.63 5.18
N SER A 110 -16.02 10.08 5.26
CA SER A 110 -15.59 11.16 6.16
C SER A 110 -16.28 12.48 5.81
N ASP A 111 -16.37 12.83 4.53
CA ASP A 111 -17.06 14.04 4.06
C ASP A 111 -18.56 14.01 4.43
N SER A 112 -19.21 12.86 4.20
CA SER A 112 -20.61 12.67 4.58
C SER A 112 -20.82 12.77 6.10
N GLN A 113 -19.90 12.19 6.89
CA GLN A 113 -19.95 12.31 8.35
C GLN A 113 -19.74 13.75 8.83
N SER A 114 -18.89 14.53 8.16
CA SER A 114 -18.69 15.95 8.47
C SER A 114 -19.99 16.74 8.28
N ALA A 115 -20.67 16.55 7.15
CA ALA A 115 -21.95 17.19 6.89
C ALA A 115 -23.02 16.83 7.93
N ALA A 116 -23.11 15.54 8.30
CA ALA A 116 -24.05 15.09 9.33
C ALA A 116 -23.76 15.68 10.72
N ILE A 117 -22.48 15.90 11.05
CA ILE A 117 -22.08 16.54 12.31
C ILE A 117 -22.41 18.03 12.32
N GLU A 118 -22.30 18.73 11.19
CA GLU A 118 -22.72 20.13 11.07
C GLU A 118 -24.23 20.27 11.30
N GLU A 119 -25.04 19.40 10.66
CA GLU A 119 -26.49 19.37 10.85
C GLU A 119 -26.87 19.04 12.31
N LEU A 120 -26.21 18.04 12.91
CA LEU A 120 -26.42 17.70 14.32
C LEU A 120 -26.06 18.86 15.25
N SER A 121 -25.02 19.62 14.93
CA SER A 121 -24.62 20.80 15.72
C SER A 121 -25.68 21.89 15.63
N ALA A 122 -26.24 22.16 14.46
CA ALA A 122 -27.31 23.14 14.27
C ALA A 122 -28.59 22.74 15.03
N THR A 123 -29.00 21.47 14.95
CA THR A 123 -30.16 20.97 15.69
C THR A 123 -29.96 21.00 17.21
N MET A 124 -28.74 20.73 17.70
CA MET A 124 -28.38 20.90 19.10
C MET A 124 -28.50 22.35 19.59
N GLU A 125 -28.10 23.32 18.77
CA GLU A 125 -28.28 24.74 19.09
C GLU A 125 -29.76 25.13 19.19
N GLU A 126 -30.58 24.64 18.25
CA GLU A 126 -32.03 24.86 18.27
C GLU A 126 -32.67 24.26 19.52
N VAL A 127 -32.36 23.01 19.85
CA VAL A 127 -32.83 22.34 21.07
C VAL A 127 -32.43 23.12 22.31
N ASN A 128 -31.19 23.58 22.40
CA ASN A 128 -30.70 24.37 23.53
C ASN A 128 -31.47 25.70 23.66
N SER A 129 -31.81 26.34 22.54
CA SER A 129 -32.66 27.53 22.50
C SER A 129 -34.08 27.23 23.00
N SER A 130 -34.70 26.15 22.51
CA SER A 130 -36.04 25.72 22.94
C SER A 130 -36.08 25.41 24.45
N VAL A 131 -35.05 24.73 24.98
CA VAL A 131 -34.94 24.45 26.42
C VAL A 131 -34.89 25.74 27.24
N LYS A 132 -34.14 26.76 26.81
CA LYS A 132 -34.10 28.07 27.47
C LYS A 132 -35.48 28.76 27.46
N ILE A 133 -36.19 28.71 26.34
CA ILE A 133 -37.54 29.28 26.22
C ILE A 133 -38.50 28.58 27.20
N LEU A 134 -38.49 27.24 27.22
CA LEU A 134 -39.34 26.45 28.11
C LEU A 134 -39.04 26.75 29.59
N ALA A 135 -37.76 26.86 29.97
CA ALA A 135 -37.37 27.24 31.32
C ALA A 135 -37.90 28.63 31.72
N GLY A 136 -37.85 29.61 30.80
CA GLY A 136 -38.41 30.94 31.01
C GLY A 136 -39.94 30.93 31.19
N LEU A 137 -40.65 30.16 30.37
CA LEU A 137 -42.10 29.98 30.48
C LEU A 137 -42.50 29.31 31.80
N ALA A 138 -41.77 28.27 32.21
CA ALA A 138 -42.01 27.59 33.48
C ALA A 138 -41.86 28.56 34.67
N LYS A 139 -40.82 29.39 34.68
CA LYS A 139 -40.61 30.40 35.73
C LYS A 139 -41.77 31.41 35.78
N LYS A 140 -42.21 31.90 34.62
CA LYS A 140 -43.34 32.85 34.53
C LYS A 140 -44.65 32.22 35.02
N ASN A 141 -44.92 30.95 34.73
CA ASN A 141 -46.11 30.26 35.22
C ASN A 141 -46.14 30.13 36.75
N VAL A 142 -44.99 29.89 37.38
CA VAL A 142 -44.91 29.85 38.85
C VAL A 142 -45.22 31.22 39.44
N GLU A 143 -44.64 32.29 38.90
CA GLU A 143 -44.88 33.68 39.35
C GLU A 143 -46.35 34.12 39.20
N VAL A 144 -47.07 33.59 38.21
CA VAL A 144 -48.50 33.87 38.00
C VAL A 144 -49.37 33.12 39.01
N ASN A 145 -49.00 31.89 39.37
CA ASN A 145 -49.78 31.07 40.32
C ASN A 145 -49.59 31.48 41.80
N GLU A 146 -48.57 32.28 42.13
CA GLU A 146 -48.34 32.81 43.49
C GLU A 146 -49.08 34.13 43.77
N LYS A 147 -49.82 34.69 42.79
CA LYS A 147 -50.67 35.88 42.93
C LYS A 147 -52.15 35.54 42.98
#